data_AF-A0AAW9HRG1-F1
#
_entry.id   AF-A0AAW9HRG1-F1
#
_cell.length_a   1.000
_cell.length_b   1.000
_cell.length_c   1.000
_cell.angle_alpha   90.00
_cell.angle_beta   90.00
_cell.angle_gamma   90.00
#
_symmetry.space_group_name_H-M   'P 1'
#
loop_
_entity.id
_entity.type
_entity.pdbx_description
1 polymer ?
#
loop_
_entity_poly.entity_id
_entity_poly.type
_entity_poly.pdbx_seq_one_letter_code
_entity_poly.pdbx_strand_id
1 'polypeptide(L)'
;MASEKQIQTYRKAQKLLEDALKKDLQALWDKTSSLSPADTSVFLQEAIPLLVDKYGIMSATVAVNWFEQLTGEKGFVPSSYRREAWEISTRWALSKLGEENTSRQEIFNRLVGSTLRHVRQHGRDTIDTSVCEHKDVFYARKIVGETCDFCLILASRGPVYGSEKSAGGEGNKYHDDCDCLPVPVKGKWVPNSGSPMGVSWVGDSPGYDFEKLYETEYKPFWQKNDDVKDVLRRRRTIAVSESLVKKVENKSNVSNALDGGGGNKKPSRPPVSSADDRAGKNSDNWKHRQKKLLSDTADEVLEPHEIEFLEKFEKLGHHARWIPIDVKYRKSTNDFVWLDLDSEICELKVTSAKYSTIKSHIKSSVIKARDNHEVTKDFFVIDLGDKELTSKLRNQLSKYNARVTDGHIRRLWVMSSKGAFFEEINLS
;
A
#
# COMPACT_ATOMS: atom_id res chain seq x y z
N MET A 1 -15.92 25.23 -0.50
CA MET A 1 -16.62 23.99 -0.93
C MET A 1 -16.23 23.64 -2.35
N ALA A 2 -15.81 22.41 -2.62
CA ALA A 2 -15.51 21.97 -3.99
C ALA A 2 -16.81 21.75 -4.78
N SER A 3 -17.11 22.61 -5.74
CA SER A 3 -18.28 22.43 -6.60
C SER A 3 -18.08 21.23 -7.54
N GLU A 4 -19.17 20.55 -7.88
CA GLU A 4 -19.15 19.44 -8.84
C GLU A 4 -18.52 19.86 -10.17
N LYS A 5 -18.73 21.12 -10.60
CA LYS A 5 -18.11 21.71 -11.79
C LYS A 5 -16.58 21.81 -11.68
N GLN A 6 -16.04 22.24 -10.53
CA GLN A 6 -14.59 22.32 -10.32
C GLN A 6 -13.95 20.92 -10.35
N ILE A 7 -14.60 19.94 -9.71
CA ILE A 7 -14.15 18.54 -9.71
C ILE A 7 -14.16 17.97 -11.13
N GLN A 8 -15.23 18.19 -11.90
CA GLN A 8 -15.32 17.74 -13.29
C GLN A 8 -14.28 18.42 -14.19
N THR A 9 -13.97 19.69 -13.93
CA THR A 9 -12.93 20.43 -14.68
C THR A 9 -11.55 19.82 -14.44
N TYR A 10 -11.19 19.57 -13.18
CA TYR A 10 -9.94 18.89 -12.83
C TYR A 10 -9.84 17.49 -13.47
N ARG A 11 -10.93 16.71 -13.39
CA ARG A 11 -10.99 15.38 -14.03
C ARG A 11 -10.80 15.44 -15.53
N LYS A 12 -11.45 16.40 -16.20
CA LYS A 12 -11.31 16.56 -17.65
C LYS A 12 -9.87 16.90 -18.03
N ALA A 13 -9.20 17.77 -17.26
CA ALA A 13 -7.79 18.10 -17.47
C ALA A 13 -6.90 16.87 -17.30
N GLN A 14 -7.05 16.11 -16.21
CA GLN A 14 -6.33 14.85 -15.98
C GLN A 14 -6.58 13.85 -17.13
N LYS A 15 -7.83 13.65 -17.54
CA LYS A 15 -8.18 12.74 -18.63
C LYS A 15 -7.52 13.11 -19.97
N LEU A 16 -7.43 14.41 -20.28
CA LEU A 16 -6.75 14.87 -21.49
C LEU A 16 -5.24 14.56 -21.45
N LEU A 17 -4.59 14.73 -20.30
CA LEU A 17 -3.19 14.36 -20.11
C LEU A 17 -2.99 12.85 -20.27
N GLU A 18 -3.89 12.05 -19.70
CA GLU A 18 -3.84 10.58 -19.81
C GLU A 18 -4.03 10.09 -21.25
N ASP A 19 -4.93 10.72 -22.00
CA ASP A 19 -5.16 10.36 -23.40
C ASP A 19 -3.97 10.71 -24.29
N ALA A 20 -3.31 11.84 -24.02
CA ALA A 20 -2.08 12.22 -24.70
C ALA A 20 -0.92 11.27 -24.34
N LEU A 21 -0.74 10.95 -23.05
CA LEU A 21 0.24 9.99 -22.56
C LEU A 21 0.04 8.61 -23.20
N LYS A 22 -1.20 8.11 -23.28
CA LYS A 22 -1.49 6.81 -23.90
C LYS A 22 -1.08 6.76 -25.37
N LYS A 23 -1.28 7.85 -26.11
CA LYS A 23 -0.85 7.96 -27.52
C LYS A 23 0.68 7.93 -27.63
N ASP A 24 1.39 8.71 -26.81
CA ASP A 24 2.86 8.73 -26.81
C ASP A 24 3.43 7.37 -26.38
N LEU A 25 2.83 6.72 -25.37
CA LEU A 25 3.24 5.41 -24.90
C LEU A 25 2.98 4.31 -25.95
N GLN A 26 1.85 4.37 -26.68
CA GLN A 26 1.58 3.48 -27.81
C GLN A 26 2.64 3.65 -28.90
N ALA A 27 2.98 4.89 -29.27
CA ALA A 27 4.00 5.16 -30.27
C ALA A 27 5.39 4.65 -29.86
N LEU A 28 5.75 4.72 -28.57
CA LEU A 28 6.97 4.09 -28.06
C LEU A 28 6.88 2.56 -28.11
N TRP A 29 5.75 1.99 -27.71
CA TRP A 29 5.53 0.54 -27.72
C TRP A 29 5.63 -0.05 -29.14
N ASP A 30 5.05 0.62 -30.14
CA ASP A 30 5.06 0.15 -31.52
C ASP A 30 6.49 0.07 -32.09
N LYS A 31 7.39 0.97 -31.68
CA LYS A 31 8.82 0.95 -32.05
C LYS A 31 9.57 -0.28 -31.53
N THR A 32 9.01 -0.96 -30.52
CA THR A 32 9.61 -2.18 -29.95
C THR A 32 9.13 -3.46 -30.62
N SER A 33 8.31 -3.38 -31.67
CA SER A 33 7.70 -4.55 -32.30
C SER A 33 8.72 -5.52 -32.91
N SER A 34 9.85 -5.01 -33.40
CA SER A 34 10.94 -5.81 -33.97
C SER A 34 12.09 -6.09 -33.00
N LEU A 35 12.00 -5.59 -31.76
CA LEU A 35 13.06 -5.75 -30.77
C LEU A 35 12.94 -7.08 -30.02
N SER A 36 14.07 -7.60 -29.55
CA SER A 36 14.08 -8.72 -28.62
C SER A 36 13.39 -8.33 -27.30
N PRO A 37 12.92 -9.30 -26.48
CA PRO A 37 12.42 -9.03 -25.13
C PRO A 37 13.39 -8.21 -24.26
N ALA A 38 14.69 -8.50 -24.35
CA ALA A 38 15.73 -7.80 -23.59
C ALA A 38 15.88 -6.35 -24.05
N ASP A 39 16.00 -6.13 -25.36
CA ASP A 39 16.17 -4.78 -25.94
C ASP A 39 14.91 -3.93 -25.75
N THR A 40 13.72 -4.54 -25.83
CA THR A 40 12.44 -3.90 -25.48
C THR A 40 12.47 -3.38 -24.04
N SER A 41 12.94 -4.22 -23.10
CA SER A 41 13.01 -3.85 -21.69
C SER A 41 13.99 -2.72 -21.41
N VAL A 42 15.17 -2.74 -22.04
CA VAL A 42 16.17 -1.67 -21.93
C VAL A 42 15.62 -0.37 -22.51
N PHE A 43 15.14 -0.40 -23.76
CA PHE A 43 14.62 0.78 -24.44
C PHE A 43 13.47 1.45 -23.66
N LEU A 44 12.50 0.67 -23.19
CA LEU A 44 11.35 1.22 -22.47
C LEU A 44 11.71 1.72 -21.07
N GLN A 45 12.69 1.10 -20.39
CA GLN A 45 13.20 1.64 -19.13
C GLN A 45 13.91 2.98 -19.33
N GLU A 46 14.51 3.26 -20.49
CA GLU A 46 15.11 4.57 -20.74
C GLU A 46 14.10 5.62 -21.23
N ALA A 47 13.12 5.22 -22.04
CA ALA A 47 12.20 6.16 -22.69
C ALA A 47 11.00 6.57 -21.83
N ILE A 48 10.39 5.64 -21.08
CA ILE A 48 9.19 5.91 -20.27
C ILE A 48 9.39 6.97 -19.19
N PRO A 49 10.54 7.05 -18.48
CA PRO A 49 10.75 8.06 -17.45
C PRO A 49 10.61 9.48 -17.99
N LEU A 50 11.07 9.71 -19.22
CA LEU A 50 10.94 11.01 -19.89
C LEU A 50 9.47 11.37 -20.14
N LEU A 51 8.63 10.39 -20.48
CA LEU A 51 7.18 10.61 -20.58
C LEU A 51 6.57 10.86 -19.21
N VAL A 52 6.94 10.08 -18.19
CA VAL A 52 6.41 10.25 -16.84
C VAL A 52 6.78 11.62 -16.29
N ASP A 53 8.01 12.10 -16.50
CA ASP A 53 8.44 13.44 -16.08
C ASP A 53 7.64 14.52 -16.82
N LYS A 54 7.56 14.44 -18.16
CA LYS A 54 6.82 15.40 -18.99
C LYS A 54 5.36 15.54 -18.56
N TYR A 55 4.63 14.43 -18.48
CA TYR A 55 3.21 14.43 -18.14
C TYR A 55 2.97 14.58 -16.63
N GLY A 56 3.90 14.12 -15.80
CA GLY A 56 3.87 14.26 -14.35
C GLY A 56 3.96 15.71 -13.92
N ILE A 57 4.86 16.51 -14.52
CA ILE A 57 4.93 17.96 -14.29
C ILE A 57 3.60 18.63 -14.64
N MET A 58 3.02 18.30 -15.80
CA MET A 58 1.70 18.84 -16.19
C MET A 58 0.60 18.45 -15.20
N SER A 59 0.60 17.20 -14.73
CA SER A 59 -0.33 16.71 -13.71
C SER A 59 -0.18 17.46 -12.38
N ALA A 60 1.05 17.72 -11.94
CA ALA A 60 1.35 18.54 -10.76
C ALA A 60 0.89 20.00 -10.94
N THR A 61 1.11 20.61 -12.10
CA THR A 61 0.65 21.98 -12.40
C THR A 61 -0.87 22.09 -12.36
N VAL A 62 -1.59 21.11 -12.94
CA VAL A 62 -3.05 21.08 -12.88
C VAL A 62 -3.53 20.89 -11.43
N ALA A 63 -2.84 20.06 -10.64
CA ALA A 63 -3.17 19.81 -9.24
C ALA A 63 -2.92 21.02 -8.33
N VAL A 64 -1.79 21.72 -8.47
CA VAL A 64 -1.49 22.90 -7.65
C VAL A 64 -2.49 24.03 -7.91
N ASN A 65 -2.80 24.30 -9.18
CA ASN A 65 -3.82 25.30 -9.53
C ASN A 65 -5.20 24.93 -8.98
N TRP A 66 -5.54 23.63 -9.01
CA TRP A 66 -6.80 23.15 -8.46
C TRP A 66 -6.85 23.26 -6.93
N PHE A 67 -5.75 22.96 -6.25
CA PHE A 67 -5.60 23.20 -4.82
C PHE A 67 -5.85 24.66 -4.47
N GLU A 68 -5.09 25.57 -5.09
CA GLU A 68 -5.19 27.02 -4.85
C GLU A 68 -6.59 27.54 -5.12
N GLN A 69 -7.24 27.05 -6.18
CA GLN A 69 -8.62 27.42 -6.52
C GLN A 69 -9.64 26.95 -5.45
N LEU A 70 -9.44 25.78 -4.86
CA LEU A 70 -10.37 25.19 -3.89
C LEU A 70 -10.20 25.77 -2.49
N THR A 71 -8.97 26.06 -2.09
CA THR A 71 -8.63 26.45 -0.71
C THR A 71 -8.39 27.95 -0.58
N GLY A 72 -8.00 28.64 -1.66
CA GLY A 72 -7.48 30.00 -1.62
C GLY A 72 -6.07 30.11 -1.03
N GLU A 73 -5.46 29.00 -0.63
CA GLU A 73 -4.13 28.93 -0.05
C GLU A 73 -3.06 28.66 -1.11
N LYS A 74 -1.83 29.10 -0.86
CA LYS A 74 -0.69 28.83 -1.74
C LYS A 74 -0.44 27.32 -1.89
N GLY A 75 -0.28 26.84 -3.12
CA GLY A 75 0.06 25.45 -3.38
C GLY A 75 1.57 25.19 -3.42
N PHE A 76 1.94 23.92 -3.23
CA PHE A 76 3.33 23.46 -3.18
C PHE A 76 3.53 22.23 -4.06
N VAL A 77 4.43 22.35 -5.04
CA VAL A 77 4.81 21.25 -5.94
C VAL A 77 6.13 20.66 -5.43
N PRO A 78 6.18 19.36 -5.06
CA PRO A 78 7.40 18.74 -4.59
C PRO A 78 8.43 18.62 -5.71
N SER A 79 9.71 18.72 -5.36
CA SER A 79 10.84 18.64 -6.31
C SER A 79 11.19 17.22 -6.72
N SER A 80 10.64 16.19 -6.06
CA SER A 80 11.15 14.82 -6.14
C SER A 80 10.30 13.89 -7.03
N TYR A 81 10.78 13.68 -8.25
CA TYR A 81 10.42 12.50 -9.03
C TYR A 81 11.07 11.24 -8.43
N ARG A 82 10.27 10.21 -8.14
CA ARG A 82 10.75 8.95 -7.55
C ARG A 82 11.18 7.95 -8.64
N ARG A 83 12.39 8.15 -9.19
CA ARG A 83 12.95 7.32 -10.29
C ARG A 83 12.92 5.82 -9.99
N GLU A 84 13.33 5.42 -8.78
CA GLU A 84 13.42 4.00 -8.43
C GLU A 84 12.04 3.28 -8.42
N ALA A 85 10.96 3.99 -8.06
CA ALA A 85 9.63 3.41 -7.96
C ALA A 85 9.03 3.04 -9.32
N TRP A 86 9.30 3.85 -10.36
CA TRP A 86 8.85 3.53 -11.71
C TRP A 86 9.71 2.43 -12.34
N GLU A 87 11.01 2.38 -12.08
CA GLU A 87 11.88 1.31 -12.60
C GLU A 87 11.37 -0.06 -12.18
N ILE A 88 11.05 -0.20 -10.88
CA ILE A 88 10.47 -1.43 -10.32
C ILE A 88 9.14 -1.75 -11.00
N SER A 89 8.28 -0.76 -11.16
CA SER A 89 6.95 -0.94 -11.77
C SER A 89 7.04 -1.33 -13.25
N THR A 90 8.00 -0.76 -13.99
CA THR A 90 8.23 -1.02 -15.40
C THR A 90 8.80 -2.41 -15.59
N ARG A 91 9.81 -2.80 -14.80
CA ARG A 91 10.32 -4.18 -14.81
C ARG A 91 9.23 -5.19 -14.49
N TRP A 92 8.35 -4.89 -13.53
CA TRP A 92 7.19 -5.74 -13.23
C TRP A 92 6.23 -5.84 -14.41
N ALA A 93 5.88 -4.70 -15.04
CA ALA A 93 4.96 -4.69 -16.19
C ALA A 93 5.51 -5.52 -17.36
N LEU A 94 6.81 -5.40 -17.61
CA LEU A 94 7.53 -6.09 -18.68
C LEU A 94 7.99 -7.51 -18.31
N SER A 95 7.76 -7.98 -17.09
CA SER A 95 8.32 -9.25 -16.58
C SER A 95 7.88 -10.49 -17.36
N LYS A 96 6.83 -10.35 -18.19
CA LYS A 96 6.20 -11.40 -18.98
C LYS A 96 6.57 -11.35 -20.46
N LEU A 97 7.48 -10.45 -20.86
CA LEU A 97 7.98 -10.39 -22.23
C LEU A 97 8.64 -11.71 -22.62
N GLY A 98 8.18 -12.31 -23.72
CA GLY A 98 8.71 -13.56 -24.25
C GLY A 98 8.10 -14.83 -23.63
N GLU A 99 7.15 -14.73 -22.70
CA GLU A 99 6.40 -15.90 -22.23
C GLU A 99 5.38 -16.35 -23.29
N GLU A 100 5.34 -17.65 -23.61
CA GLU A 100 4.52 -18.22 -24.71
C GLU A 100 3.02 -17.93 -24.59
N ASN A 101 2.50 -17.82 -23.36
CA ASN A 101 1.07 -17.63 -23.09
C ASN A 101 0.67 -16.19 -22.77
N THR A 102 1.57 -15.21 -22.93
CA THR A 102 1.25 -13.80 -22.65
C THR A 102 1.23 -12.97 -23.92
N SER A 103 0.11 -12.34 -24.22
CA SER A 103 0.01 -11.45 -25.40
C SER A 103 0.76 -10.13 -25.18
N ARG A 104 1.35 -9.58 -26.25
CA ARG A 104 1.97 -8.22 -26.21
C ARG A 104 0.96 -7.15 -25.76
N GLN A 105 -0.31 -7.30 -26.12
CA GLN A 105 -1.36 -6.38 -25.71
C GLN A 105 -1.59 -6.41 -24.18
N GLU A 106 -1.54 -7.58 -23.56
CA GLU A 106 -1.66 -7.70 -22.10
C GLU A 106 -0.50 -7.02 -21.38
N ILE A 107 0.72 -7.20 -21.88
CA ILE A 107 1.92 -6.53 -21.35
C ILE A 107 1.79 -5.02 -21.51
N PHE A 108 1.34 -4.55 -22.68
CA PHE A 108 1.09 -3.14 -22.92
C PHE A 108 0.03 -2.56 -21.98
N ASN A 109 -1.06 -3.28 -21.71
CA ASN A 109 -2.09 -2.83 -20.76
C ASN A 109 -1.52 -2.66 -19.34
N ARG A 110 -0.65 -3.58 -18.89
CA ARG A 110 0.05 -3.44 -17.59
C ARG A 110 1.01 -2.24 -17.57
N LEU A 111 1.69 -2.00 -18.69
CA LEU A 111 2.56 -0.85 -18.86
C LEU A 111 1.77 0.47 -18.81
N VAL A 112 0.63 0.53 -19.49
CA VAL A 112 -0.28 1.68 -19.45
C VAL A 112 -0.78 1.95 -18.03
N GLY A 113 -1.29 0.93 -17.33
CA GLY A 113 -1.80 1.08 -15.95
C GLY A 113 -0.74 1.60 -14.98
N SER A 114 0.46 1.03 -15.02
CA SER A 114 1.57 1.46 -14.16
C SER A 114 2.08 2.86 -14.52
N THR A 115 2.21 3.20 -15.81
CA THR A 115 2.66 4.53 -16.25
C THR A 115 1.66 5.62 -15.86
N LEU A 116 0.36 5.38 -16.06
CA LEU A 116 -0.70 6.29 -15.63
C LEU A 116 -0.69 6.52 -14.12
N ARG A 117 -0.49 5.45 -13.34
CA ARG A 117 -0.38 5.57 -11.88
C ARG A 117 0.74 6.53 -11.48
N HIS A 118 1.92 6.40 -12.09
CA HIS A 118 3.06 7.29 -11.78
C HIS A 118 2.79 8.74 -12.19
N VAL A 119 2.22 8.98 -13.38
CA VAL A 119 1.83 10.35 -13.79
C VAL A 119 0.79 10.97 -12.86
N ARG A 120 -0.24 10.20 -12.46
CA ARG A 120 -1.23 10.65 -11.46
C ARG A 120 -0.59 10.92 -10.11
N GLN A 121 0.49 10.20 -9.75
CA GLN A 121 1.16 10.35 -8.48
C GLN A 121 1.77 11.74 -8.29
N HIS A 122 2.26 12.39 -9.35
CA HIS A 122 2.75 13.77 -9.27
C HIS A 122 1.66 14.75 -8.79
N GLY A 123 0.46 14.66 -9.36
CA GLY A 123 -0.68 15.47 -8.92
C GLY A 123 -1.11 15.14 -7.49
N ARG A 124 -1.13 13.86 -7.13
CA ARG A 124 -1.47 13.40 -5.77
C ARG A 124 -0.47 13.88 -4.72
N ASP A 125 0.83 13.77 -5.00
CA ASP A 125 1.91 14.23 -4.13
C ASP A 125 1.88 15.76 -3.99
N THR A 126 1.48 16.48 -5.04
CA THR A 126 1.27 17.94 -5.00
C THR A 126 0.14 18.32 -4.05
N ILE A 127 -1.02 17.64 -4.14
CA ILE A 127 -2.13 17.87 -3.20
C ILE A 127 -1.69 17.53 -1.77
N ASP A 128 -1.05 16.38 -1.56
CA ASP A 128 -0.62 15.92 -0.24
C ASP A 128 0.38 16.89 0.40
N THR A 129 1.41 17.31 -0.36
CA THR A 129 2.40 18.30 0.07
C THR A 129 1.72 19.63 0.41
N SER A 130 0.87 20.13 -0.49
CA SER A 130 0.19 21.40 -0.28
C SER A 130 -0.68 21.37 0.98
N VAL A 131 -1.41 20.29 1.21
CA VAL A 131 -2.23 20.12 2.41
C VAL A 131 -1.36 20.07 3.68
N CYS A 132 -0.22 19.38 3.66
CA CYS A 132 0.68 19.28 4.82
C CYS A 132 1.29 20.63 5.24
N GLU A 133 1.39 21.59 4.33
CA GLU A 133 1.91 22.94 4.61
C GLU A 133 0.88 23.87 5.29
N HIS A 134 -0.39 23.47 5.35
CA HIS A 134 -1.47 24.31 5.89
C HIS A 134 -2.27 23.62 7.00
N LYS A 135 -2.40 24.28 8.16
CA LYS A 135 -2.99 23.67 9.37
C LYS A 135 -4.50 23.45 9.31
N ASP A 136 -5.22 24.27 8.55
CA ASP A 136 -6.69 24.27 8.42
C ASP A 136 -7.17 23.68 7.09
N VAL A 137 -6.26 23.08 6.32
CA VAL A 137 -6.54 22.41 5.06
C VAL A 137 -6.34 20.90 5.24
N PHE A 138 -7.26 20.14 4.67
CA PHE A 138 -7.25 18.69 4.64
C PHE A 138 -7.57 18.24 3.21
N TYR A 139 -7.40 16.96 2.89
CA TYR A 139 -8.11 16.38 1.75
C TYR A 139 -9.04 15.26 2.18
N ALA A 140 -10.04 14.97 1.35
CA ALA A 140 -10.87 13.76 1.43
C ALA A 140 -10.74 12.98 0.11
N ARG A 141 -10.78 11.65 0.17
CA ARG A 141 -10.78 10.85 -1.07
C ARG A 141 -12.18 10.79 -1.66
N LYS A 142 -12.40 11.44 -2.79
CA LYS A 142 -13.66 11.31 -3.54
C LYS A 142 -13.57 10.14 -4.51
N ILE A 143 -14.49 9.18 -4.35
CA ILE A 143 -14.71 8.10 -5.31
C ILE A 143 -15.38 8.65 -6.57
N VAL A 144 -15.03 8.13 -7.73
CA VAL A 144 -15.66 8.55 -8.98
C VAL A 144 -15.80 7.37 -9.93
N GLY A 145 -17.03 6.98 -10.28
CA GLY A 145 -17.31 5.80 -11.09
C GLY A 145 -17.20 4.48 -10.33
N GLU A 146 -16.99 3.37 -11.05
CA GLU A 146 -16.76 2.06 -10.45
C GLU A 146 -15.49 2.09 -9.60
N THR A 147 -15.62 1.79 -8.30
CA THR A 147 -14.55 2.01 -7.33
C THR A 147 -14.33 0.76 -6.49
N CYS A 148 -13.06 0.42 -6.19
CA CYS A 148 -12.73 -0.73 -5.36
C CYS A 148 -13.10 -0.49 -3.88
N ASP A 149 -13.36 -1.58 -3.14
CA ASP A 149 -13.70 -1.51 -1.71
C ASP A 149 -12.68 -0.74 -0.86
N PHE A 150 -11.41 -0.78 -1.26
CA PHE A 150 -10.35 -0.04 -0.57
C PHE A 150 -10.53 1.47 -0.70
N CYS A 151 -10.81 1.97 -1.91
CA CYS A 151 -11.07 3.38 -2.12
C CYS A 151 -12.38 3.83 -1.46
N LEU A 152 -13.39 2.96 -1.37
CA LEU A 152 -14.63 3.23 -0.62
C LEU A 152 -14.34 3.46 0.87
N ILE A 153 -13.54 2.59 1.48
CA ILE A 153 -13.11 2.73 2.89
C ILE A 153 -12.30 4.01 3.11
N LEU A 154 -11.39 4.36 2.19
CA LEU A 154 -10.62 5.58 2.33
C LEU A 154 -11.49 6.84 2.16
N ALA A 155 -12.48 6.79 1.27
CA ALA A 155 -13.43 7.88 1.07
C ALA A 155 -14.36 8.09 2.26
N SER A 156 -14.75 7.02 2.96
CA SER A 156 -15.66 7.13 4.09
C SER A 156 -15.03 7.81 5.32
N ARG A 157 -13.70 7.94 5.36
CA ARG A 157 -13.01 8.67 6.43
C ARG A 157 -13.26 10.17 6.39
N GLY A 158 -13.66 10.72 5.24
CA GLY A 158 -13.85 12.15 5.07
C GLY A 158 -12.52 12.94 5.12
N PRO A 159 -12.56 14.24 5.49
CA PRO A 159 -11.42 15.15 5.50
C PRO A 159 -10.38 14.90 6.61
N VAL A 160 -9.76 13.73 6.65
CA VAL A 160 -8.82 13.35 7.74
C VAL A 160 -7.34 13.54 7.39
N TYR A 161 -7.05 13.83 6.13
CA TYR A 161 -5.71 13.77 5.60
C TYR A 161 -5.03 15.13 5.73
N GLY A 162 -4.23 15.31 6.79
CA GLY A 162 -3.38 16.50 7.04
C GLY A 162 -1.90 16.16 7.22
N SER A 163 -1.53 14.88 7.09
CA SER A 163 -0.17 14.33 7.16
C SER A 163 -0.15 12.89 6.59
N GLU A 164 1.00 12.42 6.07
CA GLU A 164 1.18 11.05 5.55
C GLU A 164 0.77 9.97 6.59
N LYS A 165 1.03 10.21 7.88
CA LYS A 165 0.65 9.28 8.97
C LYS A 165 -0.85 9.26 9.21
N SER A 166 -1.51 10.43 9.23
CA SER A 166 -2.99 10.49 9.31
C SER A 166 -3.68 9.89 8.08
N ALA A 167 -2.94 9.79 6.97
CA ALA A 167 -3.41 9.15 5.75
C ALA A 167 -3.38 7.61 5.77
N GLY A 168 -2.82 7.01 6.83
CA GLY A 168 -2.60 5.56 6.95
C GLY A 168 -1.21 5.09 6.51
N GLY A 169 -0.24 6.00 6.36
CA GLY A 169 1.16 5.67 6.04
C GLY A 169 1.28 4.80 4.79
N GLU A 170 1.88 3.61 4.92
CA GLU A 170 1.99 2.64 3.82
C GLU A 170 0.63 2.20 3.22
N GLY A 171 -0.46 2.34 4.00
CA GLY A 171 -1.84 2.11 3.57
C GLY A 171 -2.46 3.26 2.76
N ASN A 172 -1.72 4.33 2.44
CA ASN A 172 -2.22 5.43 1.59
C ASN A 172 -1.84 5.27 0.09
N LYS A 173 -1.31 4.10 -0.30
CA LYS A 173 -0.84 3.80 -1.66
C LYS A 173 -2.01 3.72 -2.65
N TYR A 174 -1.79 4.25 -3.85
CA TYR A 174 -2.70 4.12 -4.98
C TYR A 174 -2.31 2.91 -5.84
N HIS A 175 -3.29 2.15 -6.33
CA HIS A 175 -3.06 1.04 -7.26
C HIS A 175 -3.22 1.49 -8.72
N ASP A 176 -2.84 0.62 -9.66
CA ASP A 176 -3.07 0.82 -11.10
C ASP A 176 -4.57 0.93 -11.38
N ASP A 177 -5.00 1.80 -12.30
CA ASP A 177 -6.42 2.06 -12.61
C ASP A 177 -7.26 2.61 -11.43
N CYS A 178 -6.61 3.22 -10.43
CA CYS A 178 -7.30 3.87 -9.32
C CYS A 178 -7.83 5.25 -9.71
N ASP A 179 -9.16 5.44 -9.65
CA ASP A 179 -9.87 6.66 -10.08
C ASP A 179 -10.27 7.60 -8.94
N CYS A 180 -9.86 7.31 -7.69
CA CYS A 180 -10.12 8.22 -6.58
C CYS A 180 -9.29 9.51 -6.69
N LEU A 181 -9.88 10.62 -6.23
CA LEU A 181 -9.29 11.95 -6.25
C LEU A 181 -9.10 12.45 -4.81
N PRO A 182 -7.91 12.95 -4.44
CA PRO A 182 -7.74 13.70 -3.20
C PRO A 182 -8.33 15.11 -3.38
N VAL A 183 -9.49 15.39 -2.78
CA VAL A 183 -10.19 16.68 -2.87
C VAL A 183 -9.79 17.54 -1.66
N PRO A 184 -9.05 18.64 -1.85
CA PRO A 184 -8.73 19.59 -0.78
C PRO A 184 -9.97 20.29 -0.24
N VAL A 185 -10.03 20.48 1.07
CA VAL A 185 -11.10 21.17 1.78
C VAL A 185 -10.54 21.92 3.00
N LYS A 186 -11.14 23.08 3.33
CA LYS A 186 -10.82 23.83 4.54
C LYS A 186 -11.79 23.47 5.66
N GLY A 187 -11.29 23.34 6.88
CA GLY A 187 -12.15 23.10 8.04
C GLY A 187 -11.44 22.50 9.23
N LYS A 188 -12.23 21.90 10.13
CA LYS A 188 -11.74 21.24 11.33
C LYS A 188 -12.68 20.16 11.80
N TRP A 189 -12.12 19.14 12.44
CA TRP A 189 -12.88 18.16 13.20
C TRP A 189 -13.18 18.70 14.60
N VAL A 190 -14.43 18.58 15.02
CA VAL A 190 -14.87 18.94 16.39
C VAL A 190 -15.44 17.70 17.07
N PRO A 191 -15.23 17.52 18.40
CA PRO A 191 -15.89 16.46 19.14
C PRO A 191 -17.42 16.54 18.98
N ASN A 192 -18.05 15.41 18.68
CA ASN A 192 -19.50 15.29 18.59
C ASN A 192 -19.93 13.88 18.99
N SER A 193 -20.41 13.72 20.23
CA SER A 193 -20.87 12.42 20.75
C SER A 193 -22.14 11.90 20.05
N GLY A 194 -22.86 12.75 19.32
CA GLY A 194 -24.00 12.34 18.49
C GLY A 194 -23.59 11.83 17.10
N SER A 195 -22.32 12.02 16.70
CA SER A 195 -21.81 11.50 15.43
C SER A 195 -21.44 10.02 15.55
N PRO A 196 -21.72 9.20 14.53
CA PRO A 196 -21.22 7.82 14.43
C PRO A 196 -19.71 7.69 14.59
N MET A 197 -18.95 8.73 14.26
CA MET A 197 -17.49 8.78 14.34
C MET A 197 -16.98 9.38 15.67
N GLY A 198 -17.88 9.87 16.54
CA GLY A 198 -17.53 10.63 17.75
C GLY A 198 -16.99 12.04 17.50
N VAL A 199 -16.85 12.42 16.23
CA VAL A 199 -16.41 13.72 15.75
C VAL A 199 -17.25 14.12 14.53
N SER A 200 -17.39 15.43 14.30
CA SER A 200 -18.02 15.97 13.09
C SER A 200 -17.09 16.96 12.41
N TRP A 201 -17.19 16.99 11.09
CA TRP A 201 -16.47 17.96 10.28
C TRP A 201 -17.22 19.29 10.25
N VAL A 202 -16.53 20.39 10.53
CA VAL A 202 -17.02 21.75 10.35
C VAL A 202 -16.14 22.45 9.33
N GLY A 203 -16.67 22.63 8.12
CA GLY A 203 -15.92 23.25 7.03
C GLY A 203 -16.52 22.93 5.67
N ASP A 204 -15.66 23.01 4.66
CA ASP A 204 -16.00 22.77 3.28
C ASP A 204 -16.40 21.31 3.04
N SER A 205 -17.48 21.10 2.28
CA SER A 205 -17.82 19.77 1.78
C SER A 205 -16.85 19.36 0.66
N PRO A 206 -16.38 18.09 0.65
CA PRO A 206 -15.61 17.52 -0.45
C PRO A 206 -16.47 17.15 -1.68
N GLY A 207 -17.75 17.51 -1.68
CA GLY A 207 -18.68 17.26 -2.78
C GLY A 207 -19.27 15.85 -2.79
N TYR A 208 -19.31 15.19 -1.63
CA TYR A 208 -20.10 13.99 -1.34
C TYR A 208 -20.33 13.87 0.18
N ASP A 209 -21.30 13.05 0.58
CA ASP A 209 -21.61 12.78 1.98
C ASP A 209 -20.76 11.61 2.50
N PHE A 210 -19.64 11.94 3.14
CA PHE A 210 -18.71 10.94 3.67
C PHE A 210 -19.20 10.32 4.98
N GLU A 211 -20.04 11.01 5.78
CA GLU A 211 -20.60 10.47 7.02
C GLU A 211 -21.60 9.37 6.67
N LYS A 212 -22.47 9.60 5.68
CA LYS A 212 -23.33 8.55 5.12
C LYS A 212 -22.51 7.39 4.56
N LEU A 213 -21.43 7.67 3.83
CA LEU A 213 -20.54 6.63 3.31
C LEU A 213 -19.87 5.84 4.45
N TYR A 214 -19.53 6.48 5.56
CA TYR A 214 -19.04 5.82 6.77
C TYR A 214 -20.09 4.88 7.35
N GLU A 215 -21.32 5.35 7.50
CA GLU A 215 -22.41 4.57 8.05
C GLU A 215 -22.82 3.38 7.18
N THR A 216 -22.80 3.53 5.85
CA THR A 216 -23.24 2.46 4.94
C THR A 216 -22.11 1.55 4.50
N GLU A 217 -20.90 2.08 4.27
CA GLU A 217 -19.81 1.33 3.64
C GLU A 217 -18.69 0.91 4.60
N TYR A 218 -18.59 1.50 5.79
CA TYR A 218 -17.52 1.17 6.73
C TYR A 218 -18.03 0.58 8.04
N LYS A 219 -18.87 1.34 8.76
CA LYS A 219 -19.39 0.99 10.08
C LYS A 219 -20.03 -0.40 10.17
N PRO A 220 -20.80 -0.90 9.18
CA PRO A 220 -21.41 -2.23 9.27
C PRO A 220 -20.40 -3.37 9.21
N PHE A 221 -19.22 -3.10 8.64
CA PHE A 221 -18.17 -4.09 8.42
C PHE A 221 -17.01 -3.93 9.40
N TRP A 222 -16.97 -2.85 10.18
CA TRP A 222 -15.91 -2.56 11.13
C TRP A 222 -16.25 -3.06 12.53
N GLN A 223 -15.23 -3.57 13.20
CA GLN A 223 -15.25 -4.01 14.59
C GLN A 223 -14.05 -3.42 15.33
N LYS A 224 -14.17 -3.34 16.65
CA LYS A 224 -13.09 -2.84 17.51
C LYS A 224 -11.80 -3.67 17.27
N ASN A 225 -10.70 -2.97 17.00
CA ASN A 225 -9.35 -3.49 16.67
C ASN A 225 -9.16 -4.03 15.24
N ASP A 226 -10.10 -3.77 14.34
CA ASP A 226 -9.90 -4.12 12.93
C ASP A 226 -8.84 -3.26 12.24
N ASP A 227 -8.05 -3.90 11.38
CA ASP A 227 -7.31 -3.20 10.33
C ASP A 227 -8.17 -2.98 9.07
N VAL A 228 -7.63 -2.26 8.07
CA VAL A 228 -8.34 -2.02 6.80
C VAL A 228 -8.61 -3.34 6.05
N LYS A 229 -7.72 -4.33 6.15
CA LYS A 229 -7.86 -5.62 5.45
C LYS A 229 -9.01 -6.45 6.03
N ASP A 230 -9.26 -6.37 7.33
CA ASP A 230 -10.37 -7.05 7.99
C ASP A 230 -11.71 -6.54 7.49
N VAL A 231 -11.87 -5.21 7.45
CA VAL A 231 -13.07 -4.56 6.90
C VAL A 231 -13.26 -4.94 5.43
N LEU A 232 -12.20 -4.90 4.62
CA LEU A 232 -12.23 -5.31 3.21
C LEU A 232 -12.61 -6.78 3.02
N ARG A 233 -12.19 -7.67 3.92
CA ARG A 233 -12.51 -9.09 3.85
C ARG A 233 -14.01 -9.29 4.05
N ARG A 234 -14.59 -8.69 5.10
CA ARG A 234 -16.03 -8.81 5.41
C ARG A 234 -16.90 -8.24 4.29
N ARG A 235 -16.52 -7.08 3.73
CA ARG A 235 -17.21 -6.48 2.56
C ARG A 235 -17.26 -7.44 1.37
N ARG A 236 -16.11 -8.03 1.02
CA ARG A 236 -16.02 -8.99 -0.09
C ARG A 236 -16.85 -10.25 0.14
N THR A 237 -16.82 -10.80 1.36
CA THR A 237 -17.63 -11.98 1.70
C THR A 237 -19.13 -11.73 1.52
N ILE A 238 -19.61 -10.56 1.98
CA ILE A 238 -21.02 -10.19 1.83
C ILE A 238 -21.39 -9.97 0.37
N ALA A 239 -20.57 -9.22 -0.38
CA ALA A 239 -20.79 -9.01 -1.81
C ALA A 239 -20.86 -10.32 -2.62
N VAL A 240 -19.99 -11.28 -2.29
CA VAL A 240 -20.04 -12.63 -2.89
C VAL A 240 -21.34 -13.34 -2.51
N SER A 241 -21.73 -13.32 -1.23
CA SER A 241 -22.97 -13.95 -0.78
C SER A 241 -24.21 -13.35 -1.43
N GLU A 242 -24.29 -12.03 -1.55
CA GLU A 242 -25.39 -11.33 -2.24
C GLU A 242 -25.42 -11.62 -3.73
N SER A 243 -24.25 -11.72 -4.38
CA SER A 243 -24.15 -12.09 -5.79
C SER A 243 -24.63 -13.52 -6.04
N LEU A 244 -24.36 -14.44 -5.11
CA LEU A 244 -24.82 -15.84 -5.16
C LEU A 244 -26.33 -15.92 -4.93
N VAL A 245 -26.86 -15.19 -3.95
CA VAL A 245 -28.31 -15.09 -3.69
C VAL A 245 -29.04 -14.54 -4.92
N LYS A 246 -28.59 -13.42 -5.50
CA LYS A 246 -29.16 -12.86 -6.74
C LYS A 246 -29.07 -13.81 -7.93
N LYS A 247 -28.03 -14.65 -7.99
CA LYS A 247 -27.87 -15.67 -9.05
C LYS A 247 -28.83 -16.86 -8.86
N VAL A 248 -29.13 -17.23 -7.62
CA VAL A 248 -30.13 -18.25 -7.27
C VAL A 248 -31.54 -17.70 -7.52
N GLU A 249 -31.84 -16.48 -7.09
CA GLU A 249 -33.13 -15.80 -7.32
C GLU A 249 -33.41 -15.57 -8.81
N ASN A 250 -32.40 -15.16 -9.58
CA ASN A 250 -32.53 -15.06 -11.04
C ASN A 250 -32.69 -16.43 -11.70
N LYS A 251 -32.07 -17.50 -11.18
CA LYS A 251 -32.31 -18.87 -11.68
C LYS A 251 -33.73 -19.36 -11.39
N SER A 252 -34.29 -19.05 -10.22
CA SER A 252 -35.68 -19.38 -9.89
C SER A 252 -36.71 -18.55 -10.65
N ASN A 253 -36.37 -17.32 -11.03
CA ASN A 253 -37.22 -16.48 -11.88
C ASN A 253 -37.14 -16.86 -13.37
N VAL A 254 -36.02 -17.41 -13.84
CA VAL A 254 -35.88 -17.91 -15.22
C VAL A 254 -36.63 -19.24 -15.44
N SER A 255 -36.87 -20.03 -14.39
CA SER A 255 -37.74 -21.23 -14.48
C SER A 255 -39.24 -20.92 -14.69
N ASN A 256 -39.66 -19.65 -14.64
CA ASN A 256 -41.05 -19.21 -14.87
C ASN A 256 -41.25 -18.43 -16.19
N ALA A 257 -40.24 -18.35 -17.06
CA ALA A 257 -40.35 -17.69 -18.36
C ALA A 257 -39.73 -18.55 -19.47
N LEU A 258 -40.52 -19.49 -19.98
CA LEU A 258 -40.32 -20.04 -21.33
C LEU A 258 -41.04 -19.11 -22.31
N ASP A 259 -40.31 -18.18 -22.93
CA ASP A 259 -40.27 -18.03 -24.40
C ASP A 259 -39.31 -16.89 -24.83
N GLY A 260 -38.56 -17.11 -25.91
CA GLY A 260 -38.00 -16.04 -26.76
C GLY A 260 -36.57 -15.52 -26.52
N GLY A 261 -35.70 -15.80 -27.50
CA GLY A 261 -34.77 -14.79 -28.04
C GLY A 261 -33.31 -14.80 -27.57
N GLY A 262 -32.42 -15.28 -28.44
CA GLY A 262 -30.97 -15.27 -28.24
C GLY A 262 -30.34 -13.88 -28.19
N GLY A 263 -29.32 -13.74 -27.35
CA GLY A 263 -28.47 -12.55 -27.24
C GLY A 263 -27.13 -12.89 -26.62
N ASN A 264 -26.08 -12.80 -27.44
CA ASN A 264 -24.70 -13.19 -27.12
C ASN A 264 -24.09 -12.26 -26.04
N LYS A 265 -23.95 -12.73 -24.79
CA LYS A 265 -23.14 -12.05 -23.75
C LYS A 265 -21.81 -12.78 -23.56
N LYS A 266 -20.70 -12.05 -23.75
CA LYS A 266 -19.33 -12.51 -23.50
C LYS A 266 -19.16 -13.02 -22.05
N PRO A 267 -18.37 -14.08 -21.83
CA PRO A 267 -18.19 -14.63 -20.49
C PRO A 267 -17.37 -13.70 -19.61
N SER A 268 -17.91 -13.42 -18.43
CA SER A 268 -17.18 -12.83 -17.30
C SER A 268 -16.04 -13.78 -16.86
N ARG A 269 -14.84 -13.21 -16.74
CA ARG A 269 -13.59 -13.88 -16.33
C ARG A 269 -13.80 -14.68 -15.02
N PRO A 270 -13.28 -15.92 -14.90
CA PRO A 270 -13.35 -16.66 -13.64
C PRO A 270 -12.55 -15.92 -12.55
N PRO A 271 -12.90 -16.06 -11.26
CA PRO A 271 -12.09 -15.53 -10.19
C PRO A 271 -10.74 -16.24 -10.21
N VAL A 272 -9.67 -15.45 -10.26
CA VAL A 272 -8.34 -15.95 -9.88
C VAL A 272 -8.44 -16.33 -8.42
N SER A 273 -8.18 -17.59 -8.10
CA SER A 273 -8.08 -18.07 -6.72
C SER A 273 -6.90 -17.37 -6.04
N SER A 274 -7.15 -16.24 -5.37
CA SER A 274 -6.22 -15.70 -4.39
C SER A 274 -6.28 -16.55 -3.13
N ALA A 275 -5.14 -16.95 -2.61
CA ALA A 275 -4.95 -17.86 -1.49
C ALA A 275 -5.53 -17.41 -0.12
N ASP A 276 -6.42 -16.41 -0.09
CA ASP A 276 -6.86 -15.69 1.10
C ASP A 276 -8.18 -16.19 1.73
N ASP A 277 -8.83 -17.21 1.17
CA ASP A 277 -10.10 -17.76 1.67
C ASP A 277 -10.00 -18.48 3.05
N ARG A 278 -8.85 -18.46 3.72
CA ARG A 278 -8.60 -19.14 5.02
C ARG A 278 -8.60 -18.24 6.26
N ALA A 279 -8.83 -16.93 6.15
CA ALA A 279 -8.57 -15.99 7.27
C ALA A 279 -9.73 -15.78 8.27
N GLY A 280 -10.98 -16.07 7.93
CA GLY A 280 -12.15 -15.75 8.79
C GLY A 280 -12.28 -16.57 10.08
N LYS A 281 -11.62 -17.72 10.19
CA LYS A 281 -11.58 -18.57 11.39
C LYS A 281 -10.35 -18.34 12.28
N ASN A 282 -9.49 -17.36 11.94
CA ASN A 282 -8.10 -17.33 12.40
C ASN A 282 -7.79 -16.25 13.48
N SER A 283 -8.62 -15.24 13.73
CA SER A 283 -8.26 -14.15 14.67
C SER A 283 -8.29 -14.57 16.15
N ASP A 284 -9.27 -15.38 16.57
CA ASP A 284 -9.31 -15.96 17.92
C ASP A 284 -8.15 -16.94 18.15
N ASN A 285 -7.73 -17.62 17.09
CA ASN A 285 -6.57 -18.51 17.09
C ASN A 285 -5.28 -17.73 17.38
N TRP A 286 -5.08 -16.55 16.78
CA TRP A 286 -3.89 -15.74 17.01
C TRP A 286 -3.79 -15.21 18.44
N LYS A 287 -4.89 -14.70 19.02
CA LYS A 287 -4.90 -14.29 20.44
C LYS A 287 -4.60 -15.46 21.38
N HIS A 288 -5.13 -16.64 21.07
CA HIS A 288 -4.85 -17.86 21.84
C HIS A 288 -3.38 -18.28 21.72
N ARG A 289 -2.79 -18.15 20.53
CA ARG A 289 -1.37 -18.42 20.30
C ARG A 289 -0.49 -17.42 21.05
N GLN A 290 -0.79 -16.13 20.98
CA GLN A 290 -0.05 -15.10 21.71
C GLN A 290 -0.09 -15.32 23.23
N LYS A 291 -1.25 -15.69 23.79
CA LYS A 291 -1.39 -16.02 25.22
C LYS A 291 -0.57 -17.22 25.69
N LYS A 292 -0.09 -18.06 24.76
CA LYS A 292 0.75 -19.21 25.07
C LYS A 292 2.25 -18.91 24.98
N LEU A 293 2.62 -17.73 24.48
CA LEU A 293 4.02 -17.31 24.42
C LEU A 293 4.57 -17.17 25.84
N LEU A 294 5.81 -17.61 26.02
CA LEU A 294 6.60 -17.37 27.22
C LEU A 294 7.24 -15.98 27.21
N SER A 295 7.41 -15.40 26.03
CA SER A 295 7.90 -14.05 25.81
C SER A 295 6.92 -13.02 26.36
N ASP A 296 7.45 -11.97 26.99
CA ASP A 296 6.67 -10.84 27.49
C ASP A 296 6.23 -9.98 26.30
N THR A 297 4.93 -10.01 25.97
CA THR A 297 4.38 -9.20 24.87
C THR A 297 4.02 -7.77 25.28
N ALA A 298 4.30 -7.37 26.52
CA ALA A 298 4.04 -6.05 27.08
C ALA A 298 2.59 -5.56 26.87
N ASP A 299 1.63 -6.50 26.94
CA ASP A 299 0.20 -6.30 26.68
C ASP A 299 -0.16 -5.76 25.28
N GLU A 300 0.80 -5.74 24.35
CA GLU A 300 0.58 -5.35 22.95
C GLU A 300 -0.21 -6.42 22.19
N VAL A 301 -0.98 -6.02 21.18
CA VAL A 301 -1.59 -6.97 20.25
C VAL A 301 -0.64 -7.16 19.07
N LEU A 302 0.03 -8.31 19.02
CA LEU A 302 1.06 -8.58 18.02
C LEU A 302 0.46 -9.00 16.67
N GLU A 303 1.15 -8.64 15.59
CA GLU A 303 0.81 -9.12 14.25
C GLU A 303 1.06 -10.64 14.13
N PRO A 304 0.32 -11.37 13.28
CA PRO A 304 0.47 -12.82 13.13
C PRO A 304 1.91 -13.28 12.89
N HIS A 305 2.69 -12.53 12.11
CA HIS A 305 4.07 -12.89 11.78
C HIS A 305 5.03 -12.63 12.95
N GLU A 306 4.72 -11.71 13.86
CA GLU A 306 5.46 -11.47 15.10
C GLU A 306 5.20 -12.61 16.09
N ILE A 307 3.95 -13.07 16.18
CA ILE A 307 3.59 -14.26 16.97
C ILE A 307 4.31 -15.50 16.43
N GLU A 308 4.30 -15.71 15.11
CA GLU A 308 5.03 -16.84 14.49
C GLU A 308 6.53 -16.76 14.73
N PHE A 309 7.12 -15.56 14.67
CA PHE A 309 8.52 -15.35 15.03
C PHE A 309 8.78 -15.77 16.48
N LEU A 310 8.01 -15.24 17.44
CA LEU A 310 8.18 -15.55 18.87
C LEU A 310 8.00 -17.04 19.17
N GLU A 311 7.05 -17.72 18.54
CA GLU A 311 6.90 -19.17 18.70
C GLU A 311 8.12 -19.95 18.21
N LYS A 312 8.76 -19.53 17.11
CA LYS A 312 10.00 -20.15 16.61
C LYS A 312 11.18 -19.81 17.52
N PHE A 313 11.23 -18.57 17.98
CA PHE A 313 12.27 -18.05 18.87
C PHE A 313 12.28 -18.80 20.21
N GLU A 314 11.10 -19.01 20.81
CA GLU A 314 10.92 -19.79 22.05
C GLU A 314 11.23 -21.27 21.86
N LYS A 315 10.87 -21.86 20.72
CA LYS A 315 11.25 -23.25 20.40
C LYS A 315 12.76 -23.45 20.33
N LEU A 316 13.51 -22.40 20.02
CA LEU A 316 14.97 -22.39 20.01
C LEU A 316 15.57 -22.03 21.38
N GLY A 317 14.74 -21.81 22.41
CA GLY A 317 15.17 -21.48 23.76
C GLY A 317 15.39 -19.99 24.00
N HIS A 318 14.90 -19.12 23.11
CA HIS A 318 15.04 -17.67 23.24
C HIS A 318 13.71 -16.99 23.58
N HIS A 319 13.79 -15.92 24.34
CA HIS A 319 12.67 -15.18 24.88
C HIS A 319 12.85 -13.68 24.60
N ALA A 320 11.74 -13.05 24.27
CA ALA A 320 11.70 -11.62 24.02
C ALA A 320 10.88 -10.90 25.09
N ARG A 321 11.21 -9.63 25.31
CA ARG A 321 10.26 -8.65 25.85
C ARG A 321 9.96 -7.63 24.76
N TRP A 322 8.73 -7.62 24.29
CA TRP A 322 8.27 -6.69 23.25
C TRP A 322 8.33 -5.25 23.77
N ILE A 323 8.71 -4.31 22.91
CA ILE A 323 8.79 -2.90 23.29
C ILE A 323 7.47 -2.23 22.88
N PRO A 324 6.69 -1.70 23.85
CA PRO A 324 5.43 -1.04 23.55
C PRO A 324 5.60 0.12 22.57
N ILE A 325 4.59 0.33 21.75
CA ILE A 325 4.59 1.45 20.82
C ILE A 325 4.34 2.74 21.61
N ASP A 326 5.24 3.72 21.51
CA ASP A 326 4.99 5.06 22.04
C ASP A 326 3.93 5.78 21.17
N VAL A 327 2.67 5.54 21.51
CA VAL A 327 1.51 6.15 20.86
C VAL A 327 1.41 7.66 21.10
N LYS A 328 2.01 8.16 22.19
CA LYS A 328 1.88 9.55 22.64
C LYS A 328 2.82 10.48 21.89
N TYR A 329 4.08 10.09 21.74
CA TYR A 329 5.11 10.91 21.08
C TYR A 329 5.51 10.39 19.70
N ARG A 330 4.96 9.23 19.26
CA ARG A 330 5.18 8.66 17.93
C ARG A 330 6.67 8.42 17.62
N LYS A 331 7.51 8.23 18.64
CA LYS A 331 8.94 7.94 18.47
C LYS A 331 9.10 6.54 17.88
N SER A 332 10.03 6.37 16.95
CA SER A 332 10.45 5.04 16.53
C SER A 332 11.05 4.32 17.72
N THR A 333 10.59 3.11 17.98
CA THR A 333 11.21 2.16 18.91
C THR A 333 11.86 1.03 18.12
N ASN A 334 12.75 0.28 18.77
CA ASN A 334 13.07 -1.08 18.37
C ASN A 334 11.89 -2.00 18.70
N ASP A 335 11.88 -3.20 18.15
CA ASP A 335 10.72 -4.10 18.23
C ASP A 335 10.71 -4.89 19.56
N PHE A 336 11.86 -5.41 20.00
CA PHE A 336 11.93 -6.19 21.23
C PHE A 336 13.30 -6.16 21.91
N VAL A 337 13.33 -6.60 23.17
CA VAL A 337 14.54 -6.90 23.93
C VAL A 337 14.75 -8.41 23.97
N TRP A 338 15.91 -8.89 23.54
CA TRP A 338 16.29 -10.29 23.59
C TRP A 338 16.81 -10.65 24.98
N LEU A 339 15.99 -11.32 25.77
CA LEU A 339 16.25 -11.56 27.19
C LEU A 339 17.44 -12.52 27.42
N ASP A 340 17.59 -13.53 26.57
CA ASP A 340 18.68 -14.53 26.67
C ASP A 340 19.99 -14.10 26.00
N LEU A 341 20.09 -12.87 25.50
CA LEU A 341 21.29 -12.31 24.91
C LEU A 341 21.58 -10.94 25.52
N ASP A 342 21.95 -10.93 26.80
CA ASP A 342 22.32 -9.73 27.57
C ASP A 342 21.29 -8.59 27.53
N SER A 343 20.01 -8.91 27.32
CA SER A 343 18.94 -7.92 27.13
C SER A 343 19.24 -6.94 25.98
N GLU A 344 19.85 -7.43 24.91
CA GLU A 344 20.10 -6.67 23.69
C GLU A 344 18.80 -6.19 23.05
N ILE A 345 18.83 -4.97 22.50
CA ILE A 345 17.67 -4.34 21.88
C ILE A 345 17.70 -4.67 20.38
N CYS A 346 16.64 -5.27 19.86
CA CYS A 346 16.59 -5.83 18.51
C CYS A 346 15.49 -5.21 17.65
N GLU A 347 15.80 -5.01 16.37
CA GLU A 347 14.82 -4.76 15.32
C GLU A 347 14.51 -6.07 14.59
N LEU A 348 13.23 -6.46 14.52
CA LEU A 348 12.73 -7.57 13.75
C LEU A 348 12.38 -7.13 12.32
N LYS A 349 12.76 -7.95 11.33
CA LYS A 349 12.21 -7.85 9.97
C LYS A 349 11.87 -9.23 9.43
N VAL A 350 10.58 -9.44 9.17
CA VAL A 350 10.10 -10.61 8.44
C VAL A 350 10.05 -10.27 6.95
N THR A 351 10.81 -10.98 6.12
CA THR A 351 10.94 -10.61 4.69
C THR A 351 11.39 -11.76 3.79
N SER A 352 11.44 -11.53 2.48
CA SER A 352 11.90 -12.51 1.48
C SER A 352 13.40 -12.80 1.60
N ALA A 353 13.83 -14.01 1.25
CA ALA A 353 15.24 -14.43 1.14
C ALA A 353 15.97 -13.81 -0.08
N LYS A 354 15.98 -12.48 -0.17
CA LYS A 354 16.65 -11.69 -1.20
C LYS A 354 17.50 -10.60 -0.56
N TYR A 355 18.79 -10.57 -0.88
CA TYR A 355 19.73 -9.60 -0.33
C TYR A 355 19.30 -8.15 -0.56
N SER A 356 18.83 -7.80 -1.76
CA SER A 356 18.40 -6.42 -2.07
C SER A 356 17.25 -5.96 -1.16
N THR A 357 16.30 -6.85 -0.88
CA THR A 357 15.16 -6.58 -0.01
C THR A 357 15.62 -6.41 1.44
N ILE A 358 16.39 -7.36 1.96
CA ILE A 358 16.92 -7.31 3.34
C ILE A 358 17.79 -6.04 3.52
N LYS A 359 18.68 -5.76 2.57
CA LYS A 359 19.54 -4.56 2.57
C LYS A 359 18.70 -3.30 2.66
N SER A 360 17.65 -3.18 1.84
CA SER A 360 16.77 -2.03 1.81
C SER A 360 16.05 -1.83 3.15
N HIS A 361 15.51 -2.90 3.73
CA HIS A 361 14.83 -2.83 5.03
C HIS A 361 15.77 -2.35 6.13
N ILE A 362 16.92 -3.00 6.30
CA ILE A 362 17.91 -2.63 7.32
C ILE A 362 18.33 -1.17 7.14
N LYS A 363 18.81 -0.80 5.94
CA LYS A 363 19.31 0.55 5.68
C LYS A 363 18.24 1.62 5.96
N SER A 364 17.00 1.37 5.52
CA SER A 364 15.91 2.32 5.73
C SER A 364 15.54 2.48 7.20
N SER A 365 15.54 1.40 7.99
CA SER A 365 15.29 1.45 9.44
C SER A 365 16.38 2.24 10.15
N VAL A 366 17.66 1.99 9.83
CA VAL A 366 18.79 2.70 10.46
C VAL A 366 18.73 4.20 10.16
N ILE A 367 18.59 4.58 8.88
CA ILE A 367 18.58 5.98 8.46
C ILE A 367 17.39 6.72 9.07
N LYS A 368 16.19 6.14 9.02
CA LYS A 368 15.00 6.79 9.60
C LYS A 368 15.11 6.97 11.10
N ALA A 369 15.68 6.00 11.80
CA ALA A 369 15.88 6.08 13.24
C ALA A 369 16.89 7.18 13.57
N ARG A 370 18.04 7.23 12.90
CA ARG A 370 19.04 8.30 13.05
C ARG A 370 18.48 9.69 12.76
N ASP A 371 17.75 9.83 11.65
CA ASP A 371 17.36 11.15 11.13
C ASP A 371 16.12 11.72 11.82
N ASN A 372 15.28 10.88 12.43
CA ASN A 372 13.98 11.30 12.98
C ASN A 372 13.77 10.96 14.47
N HIS A 373 14.66 10.19 15.10
CA HIS A 373 14.42 9.64 16.45
C HIS A 373 15.70 9.55 17.30
N GLU A 374 15.56 9.56 18.63
CA GLU A 374 16.67 9.38 19.61
C GLU A 374 17.09 7.90 19.78
N VAL A 375 16.73 7.03 18.83
CA VAL A 375 16.85 5.57 18.95
C VAL A 375 17.83 5.04 17.91
N THR A 376 18.76 4.21 18.36
CA THR A 376 19.74 3.54 17.49
C THR A 376 19.23 2.15 17.12
N LYS A 377 19.08 1.91 15.81
CA LYS A 377 18.77 0.58 15.27
C LYS A 377 20.04 -0.01 14.66
N ASP A 378 20.78 -0.80 15.43
CA ASP A 378 22.06 -1.39 14.99
C ASP A 378 22.12 -2.93 15.17
N PHE A 379 21.08 -3.55 15.74
CA PHE A 379 20.97 -5.00 15.89
C PHE A 379 19.68 -5.49 15.26
N PHE A 380 19.81 -6.27 14.18
CA PHE A 380 18.68 -6.81 13.43
C PHE A 380 18.56 -8.33 13.58
N VAL A 381 17.32 -8.79 13.69
CA VAL A 381 16.91 -10.18 13.51
C VAL A 381 16.05 -10.27 12.25
N ILE A 382 16.49 -11.06 11.27
CA ILE A 382 15.78 -11.26 10.01
C ILE A 382 15.13 -12.63 9.99
N ASP A 383 13.82 -12.68 9.84
CA ASP A 383 13.08 -13.94 9.69
C ASP A 383 12.70 -14.14 8.23
N LEU A 384 13.22 -15.21 7.63
CA LEU A 384 12.98 -15.59 6.24
C LEU A 384 11.74 -16.46 6.06
N GLY A 385 11.01 -16.75 7.14
CA GLY A 385 9.83 -17.60 7.13
C GLY A 385 10.20 -19.03 6.73
N ASP A 386 9.58 -19.53 5.65
CA ASP A 386 9.81 -20.88 5.13
C ASP A 386 11.06 -21.02 4.25
N LYS A 387 11.75 -19.93 3.94
CA LYS A 387 12.89 -19.93 3.02
C LYS A 387 14.20 -20.26 3.72
N GLU A 388 15.09 -20.90 2.96
CA GLU A 388 16.43 -21.23 3.41
C GLU A 388 17.39 -20.04 3.31
N LEU A 389 18.33 -19.94 4.26
CA LEU A 389 19.49 -19.08 4.13
C LEU A 389 20.54 -19.76 3.25
N THR A 390 20.45 -19.54 1.93
CA THR A 390 21.44 -20.09 0.99
C THR A 390 22.86 -19.56 1.27
N SER A 391 23.90 -20.34 0.95
CA SER A 391 25.30 -19.91 1.10
C SER A 391 25.61 -18.61 0.35
N LYS A 392 24.97 -18.41 -0.81
CA LYS A 392 25.06 -17.16 -1.57
C LYS A 392 24.50 -15.99 -0.77
N LEU A 393 23.29 -16.12 -0.24
CA LEU A 393 22.66 -15.04 0.55
C LEU A 393 23.47 -14.77 1.82
N ARG A 394 23.93 -15.81 2.52
CA ARG A 394 24.80 -15.68 3.69
C ARG A 394 26.04 -14.84 3.39
N ASN A 395 26.77 -15.17 2.33
CA ASN A 395 27.96 -14.44 1.90
C ASN A 395 27.65 -13.00 1.43
N GLN A 396 26.43 -12.75 0.92
CA GLN A 396 26.01 -11.39 0.60
C GLN A 396 25.73 -10.56 1.86
N LEU A 397 25.11 -11.18 2.88
CA LEU A 397 24.79 -10.54 4.16
C LEU A 397 26.02 -10.29 5.02
N SER A 398 27.01 -11.20 5.04
CA SER A 398 28.28 -10.95 5.75
C SER A 398 28.97 -9.69 5.24
N LYS A 399 28.89 -9.42 3.93
CA LYS A 399 29.43 -8.22 3.29
C LYS A 399 28.51 -6.99 3.39
N TYR A 400 27.51 -6.99 4.29
CA TYR A 400 26.55 -5.89 4.37
C TYR A 400 27.25 -4.56 4.66
N ASN A 401 28.01 -4.46 5.76
CA ASN A 401 28.69 -3.23 6.17
C ASN A 401 29.73 -2.78 5.14
N ALA A 402 30.50 -3.70 4.56
CA ALA A 402 31.39 -3.39 3.44
C ALA A 402 30.68 -2.84 2.17
N ARG A 403 29.38 -3.12 1.98
CA ARG A 403 28.60 -2.75 0.77
C ARG A 403 27.67 -1.56 0.97
N VAL A 404 27.47 -1.11 2.20
CA VAL A 404 26.69 0.08 2.51
C VAL A 404 27.61 1.18 2.97
N THR A 405 27.44 2.38 2.41
CA THR A 405 28.17 3.58 2.81
C THR A 405 27.51 4.28 4.00
N ASP A 406 26.20 4.06 4.18
CA ASP A 406 25.40 4.64 5.25
C ASP A 406 24.36 3.60 5.72
N GLY A 407 24.11 3.57 7.03
CA GLY A 407 23.26 2.59 7.69
C GLY A 407 23.99 1.33 8.18
N HIS A 408 25.19 1.48 8.73
CA HIS A 408 25.92 0.35 9.35
C HIS A 408 25.17 -0.21 10.55
N ILE A 409 25.32 -1.51 10.75
CA ILE A 409 24.74 -2.24 11.87
C ILE A 409 25.85 -2.99 12.61
N ARG A 410 25.66 -3.17 13.91
CA ARG A 410 26.58 -3.87 14.80
C ARG A 410 26.38 -5.39 14.74
N ARG A 411 25.14 -5.86 14.69
CA ARG A 411 24.82 -7.31 14.71
C ARG A 411 23.67 -7.66 13.78
N LEU A 412 23.76 -8.85 13.19
CA LEU A 412 22.75 -9.39 12.29
C LEU A 412 22.53 -10.88 12.55
N TRP A 413 21.33 -11.26 12.93
CA TRP A 413 20.92 -12.65 13.06
C TRP A 413 19.88 -13.00 12.00
N VAL A 414 19.89 -14.26 11.55
CA VAL A 414 18.96 -14.74 10.52
C VAL A 414 18.29 -16.02 10.98
N MET A 415 16.96 -16.00 11.02
CA MET A 415 16.11 -17.18 11.19
C MET A 415 15.63 -17.66 9.82
N SER A 416 15.75 -18.96 9.56
CA SER A 416 15.39 -19.55 8.26
C SER A 416 14.73 -20.92 8.43
N SER A 417 14.18 -21.44 7.33
CA SER A 417 13.62 -22.79 7.23
C SER A 417 12.59 -23.08 8.32
N LYS A 418 11.63 -22.16 8.50
CA LYS A 418 10.59 -22.19 9.53
C LYS A 418 11.12 -22.28 10.96
N GLY A 419 12.27 -21.66 11.22
CA GLY A 419 12.89 -21.65 12.55
C GLY A 419 13.74 -22.88 12.84
N ALA A 420 14.04 -23.72 11.84
CA ALA A 420 14.97 -24.83 12.01
C ALA A 420 16.43 -24.35 12.19
N PHE A 421 16.76 -23.18 11.64
CA PHE A 421 18.08 -22.57 11.78
C PHE A 421 17.95 -21.13 12.21
N PHE A 422 18.79 -20.75 13.16
CA PHE A 422 18.89 -19.39 13.67
C PHE A 422 20.34 -19.10 14.03
N GLU A 423 20.95 -18.14 13.33
CA GLU A 423 22.40 -17.93 13.41
C GLU A 423 22.82 -16.49 13.20
N GLU A 424 23.95 -16.13 13.82
CA GLU A 424 24.61 -14.85 13.63
C GLU A 424 25.36 -14.81 12.28
N ILE A 425 25.23 -13.69 11.58
CA ILE A 425 26.00 -13.37 10.40
C ILE A 425 27.17 -12.49 10.82
N ASN A 426 28.37 -13.02 10.67
CA ASN A 426 29.60 -12.25 10.89
C ASN A 426 29.71 -11.16 9.82
N LEU A 427 29.56 -9.90 10.25
CA LEU A 427 29.64 -8.73 9.40
C LEU A 427 31.11 -8.34 9.17
N SER A 428 31.52 -8.30 7.91
CA SER A 428 32.84 -7.88 7.42
C SER A 428 32.86 -6.47 6.91
#